data_AF-A0A962G618-F1
#
_entry.id   AF-A0A962G618-F1
#
_cell.length_a   1.000
_cell.length_b   1.000
_cell.length_c   1.000
_cell.angle_alpha   90.00
_cell.angle_beta   90.00
_cell.angle_gamma   90.00
#
_symmetry.space_group_name_H-M   'P 1'
#
loop_
_entity.id
_entity.type
_entity.pdbx_description
1 polymer ?
#
loop_
_entity_poly.entity_id
_entity_poly.type
_entity_poly.pdbx_seq_one_letter_code
_entity_poly.pdbx_strand_id
1 'polypeptide(L)'
;AWLQPSVLTWIVALSFFAIALWTLVPDKVDADDVRDMRGYGVLIATVIAFFLAEMGDKTQVATVVLAARYSPLWQVVAGTTIGMLLANVPVVWLGARFAQRLPLRAARLGAAGLFAALGIWILVR
;
A
#
# COMPACT_ATOMS: atom_id res chain seq x y z
N ALA A 1 -27.09 0.38 11.16
CA ALA A 1 -25.75 -0.22 11.04
C ALA A 1 -25.86 -1.36 10.03
N TRP A 2 -25.35 -1.16 8.81
CA TRP A 2 -25.60 -2.07 7.68
C TRP A 2 -24.55 -3.19 7.53
N LEU A 3 -23.51 -3.18 8.35
CA LEU A 3 -22.50 -4.24 8.40
C LEU A 3 -22.35 -4.71 9.85
N GLN A 4 -22.63 -6.00 10.08
CA GLN A 4 -22.39 -6.63 11.36
C GLN A 4 -20.86 -6.72 11.58
N PRO A 5 -20.31 -6.38 12.76
CA PRO A 5 -18.87 -6.38 13.00
C PRO A 5 -18.19 -7.71 12.65
N SER A 6 -18.87 -8.83 12.88
CA SER A 6 -18.41 -10.17 12.51
C SER A 6 -18.19 -10.33 11.00
N VAL A 7 -19.10 -9.83 10.17
CA VAL A 7 -19.02 -9.90 8.71
C VAL A 7 -17.82 -9.10 8.21
N LEU A 8 -17.56 -7.93 8.80
CA LEU A 8 -16.40 -7.11 8.46
C LEU A 8 -15.09 -7.86 8.77
N THR A 9 -14.96 -8.47 9.95
CA THR A 9 -13.78 -9.26 10.33
C THR A 9 -13.53 -10.41 9.36
N TRP A 10 -14.57 -11.15 8.98
CA TRP A 10 -14.45 -12.25 8.00
C TRP A 10 -14.03 -11.75 6.61
N ILE A 11 -14.62 -10.66 6.12
CA ILE A 11 -14.25 -10.07 4.83
C ILE A 11 -12.79 -9.63 4.83
N VAL A 12 -12.34 -8.98 5.90
CA VAL A 12 -10.96 -8.50 6.02
C VAL A 12 -10.00 -9.69 6.10
N ALA A 13 -10.26 -10.65 6.99
CA ALA A 13 -9.42 -11.85 7.12
C ALA A 13 -9.32 -12.64 5.81
N LEU A 14 -10.44 -12.86 5.12
CA LEU A 14 -10.46 -13.54 3.83
C LEU A 14 -9.66 -12.77 2.76
N SER A 15 -9.76 -11.44 2.75
CA SER A 15 -8.95 -10.58 1.86
C SER A 15 -7.44 -10.74 2.14
N PHE A 16 -7.02 -10.79 3.41
CA PHE A 16 -5.63 -11.04 3.77
C PHE A 16 -5.14 -12.41 3.27
N PHE A 17 -5.94 -13.47 3.42
CA PHE A 17 -5.59 -14.79 2.87
C PHE A 17 -5.58 -14.83 1.34
N ALA A 18 -6.53 -14.14 0.69
CA ALA A 18 -6.56 -14.04 -0.77
C ALA A 18 -5.28 -13.38 -1.31
N ILE A 19 -4.84 -12.28 -0.69
CA ILE A 19 -3.57 -11.61 -1.04
C ILE A 19 -2.37 -12.51 -0.73
N ALA A 20 -2.36 -13.20 0.42
CA ALA A 20 -1.30 -14.14 0.76
C ALA A 20 -1.13 -15.26 -0.28
N LEU A 21 -2.25 -15.80 -0.79
CA LEU A 21 -2.20 -16.81 -1.85
C LEU A 21 -1.82 -16.21 -3.20
N TRP A 22 -2.40 -15.06 -3.56
CA TRP A 22 -2.15 -14.38 -4.83
C TRP A 22 -0.68 -13.98 -4.98
N THR A 23 -0.08 -13.46 -3.91
CA THR A 23 1.34 -13.08 -3.91
C THR A 23 2.28 -14.26 -4.19
N LEU A 24 1.89 -15.52 -3.94
CA LEU A 24 2.72 -16.68 -4.27
C LEU A 24 2.83 -16.92 -5.79
N VAL A 25 1.87 -16.44 -6.58
CA VAL A 25 1.88 -16.55 -8.04
C VAL A 25 3.02 -15.70 -8.61
N PRO A 26 3.96 -16.27 -9.36
CA PRO A 26 5.03 -15.50 -9.99
C PRO A 26 4.48 -14.60 -11.09
N ASP A 27 4.55 -13.30 -10.87
CA ASP A 27 4.41 -12.32 -11.95
C ASP A 27 5.54 -12.53 -12.96
N LYS A 28 5.17 -12.66 -14.24
CA LYS A 28 6.10 -12.63 -15.36
C LYS A 28 6.15 -11.18 -15.82
N VAL A 29 7.28 -10.53 -15.59
CA VAL A 29 7.53 -9.21 -16.19
C VAL A 29 8.09 -9.48 -17.58
N ASP A 30 7.26 -9.29 -18.61
CA ASP A 30 7.71 -9.44 -19.98
C ASP A 30 8.68 -8.29 -20.32
N ALA A 31 9.86 -8.64 -20.82
CA ALA A 31 10.94 -7.68 -21.05
C ALA A 31 10.60 -6.59 -22.08
N ASP A 32 9.57 -6.82 -22.90
CA ASP A 32 9.09 -5.88 -23.89
C ASP A 32 8.24 -4.74 -23.28
N ASP A 33 7.50 -4.98 -22.18
CA ASP A 33 6.71 -3.94 -21.48
C ASP A 33 7.62 -2.82 -20.91
N VAL A 34 8.83 -3.19 -20.49
CA VAL A 34 9.81 -2.26 -19.89
C VAL A 34 10.48 -1.37 -20.95
N ARG A 35 10.42 -1.74 -22.23
CA ARG A 35 11.02 -0.97 -23.33
C ARG A 35 10.16 0.21 -23.75
N ASP A 36 8.83 0.09 -23.67
CA ASP A 36 7.89 1.15 -24.08
C ASP A 36 7.74 2.25 -23.01
N MET A 37 7.98 1.94 -21.73
CA MET A 37 7.82 2.90 -20.63
C MET A 37 9.11 3.67 -20.30
N ARG A 38 9.77 4.31 -21.28
CA ARG A 38 10.95 5.17 -21.00
C ARG A 38 10.55 6.66 -20.95
N GLY A 39 10.88 7.34 -19.86
CA GLY A 39 10.67 8.79 -19.67
C GLY A 39 9.53 9.14 -18.71
N TYR A 40 8.82 10.25 -18.97
CA TYR A 40 7.72 10.75 -18.13
C TYR A 40 6.55 9.76 -17.94
N GLY A 41 6.45 8.74 -18.82
CA GLY A 41 5.42 7.70 -18.73
C GLY A 41 5.47 6.90 -17.43
N VAL A 42 6.67 6.58 -16.90
CA VAL A 42 6.80 5.88 -15.60
C VAL A 42 6.30 6.74 -14.45
N LEU A 43 6.64 8.02 -14.47
CA LEU A 43 6.21 8.96 -13.43
C LEU A 43 4.67 9.09 -13.44
N ILE A 44 4.07 9.31 -14.60
CA ILE A 44 2.62 9.46 -14.74
C ILE A 44 1.91 8.16 -14.34
N ALA A 45 2.38 7.00 -14.83
CA ALA A 45 1.80 5.70 -14.49
C ALA A 45 1.86 5.45 -12.97
N THR A 46 3.00 5.74 -12.34
CA THR A 46 3.17 5.59 -10.90
C THR A 46 2.27 6.55 -10.13
N VAL A 47 2.17 7.82 -10.54
CA VAL A 47 1.28 8.81 -9.91
C VAL A 47 -0.18 8.37 -10.00
N ILE A 48 -0.64 7.93 -11.17
CA ILE A 48 -2.03 7.48 -11.36
C ILE A 48 -2.28 6.21 -10.55
N ALA A 49 -1.39 5.22 -10.61
CA ALA A 49 -1.54 3.96 -9.89
C ALA A 49 -1.59 4.18 -8.36
N PHE A 50 -0.67 4.98 -7.82
CA PHE A 50 -0.68 5.33 -6.39
C PHE A 50 -1.91 6.14 -6.02
N PHE A 51 -2.29 7.13 -6.82
CA PHE A 51 -3.48 7.93 -6.57
C PHE A 51 -4.72 7.03 -6.48
N LEU A 52 -4.96 6.19 -7.49
CA LEU A 52 -6.11 5.29 -7.49
C LEU A 52 -6.07 4.27 -6.33
N ALA A 53 -4.89 3.74 -5.99
CA ALA A 53 -4.74 2.79 -4.90
C ALA A 53 -4.99 3.40 -3.51
N GLU A 54 -4.62 4.66 -3.30
CA GLU A 54 -4.78 5.39 -2.03
C GLU A 54 -6.10 6.17 -1.95
N MET A 55 -6.90 6.19 -3.02
CA MET A 55 -8.19 6.88 -3.04
C MET A 55 -9.21 6.18 -2.13
N GLY A 56 -9.67 6.88 -1.10
CA GLY A 56 -10.63 6.38 -0.13
C GLY A 56 -10.02 5.69 1.10
N ASP A 57 -8.70 5.78 1.31
CA ASP A 57 -8.07 5.21 2.50
C ASP A 57 -8.37 6.00 3.80
N LYS A 58 -8.15 5.35 4.94
CA LYS A 58 -8.28 5.91 6.29
C LYS A 58 -7.47 7.18 6.47
N THR A 59 -6.32 7.30 5.80
CA THR A 59 -5.51 8.52 5.81
C THR A 59 -6.27 9.74 5.27
N GLN A 60 -7.14 9.56 4.27
CA GLN A 60 -7.99 10.63 3.75
C GLN A 60 -9.04 11.07 4.77
N VAL A 61 -9.73 10.11 5.41
CA VAL A 61 -10.70 10.41 6.48
C VAL A 61 -10.02 11.13 7.64
N ALA A 62 -8.84 10.67 8.07
CA ALA A 62 -8.07 11.32 9.12
C ALA A 62 -7.69 12.75 8.75
N THR A 63 -7.28 13.00 7.51
CA THR A 63 -6.94 14.33 7.01
C THR A 63 -8.14 15.26 6.99
N VAL A 64 -9.31 14.78 6.57
CA VAL A 64 -10.56 15.57 6.59
C VAL A 64 -10.97 15.93 8.02
N VAL A 65 -10.86 14.98 8.96
CA VAL A 65 -11.12 15.25 10.38
C VAL A 65 -10.12 16.27 10.94
N LEU A 66 -8.85 16.20 10.55
CA LEU A 66 -7.83 17.14 10.96
C LEU A 66 -8.11 18.55 10.38
N ALA A 67 -8.50 18.64 9.11
CA ALA A 67 -8.90 19.87 8.44
C ALA A 67 -10.14 20.51 9.06
N ALA A 68 -11.08 19.69 9.57
CA ALA A 68 -12.26 20.18 10.26
C ALA A 68 -11.95 20.71 11.68
N ARG A 69 -10.89 20.20 12.33
CA ARG A 69 -10.50 20.59 13.70
C ARG A 69 -9.49 21.73 13.76
N TYR A 70 -8.59 21.82 12.78
CA TYR A 70 -7.49 22.78 12.79
C TYR A 70 -7.65 23.82 11.70
N SER A 71 -7.65 25.08 12.11
CA SER A 71 -7.53 26.24 11.23
C SER A 71 -6.17 26.89 11.50
N PRO A 72 -5.37 27.22 10.48
CA PRO A 72 -5.68 27.27 9.04
C PRO A 72 -5.39 25.97 8.26
N LEU A 73 -6.16 25.73 7.20
CA LEU A 73 -6.09 24.51 6.36
C LEU A 73 -4.69 24.20 5.78
N TRP A 74 -3.89 25.24 5.49
CA TRP A 74 -2.56 25.04 4.92
C TRP A 74 -1.61 24.28 5.86
N GLN A 75 -1.80 24.41 7.19
CA GLN A 75 -0.98 23.67 8.17
C GLN A 75 -1.30 22.18 8.15
N VAL A 76 -2.58 21.84 7.98
CA VAL A 76 -3.02 20.45 7.85
C VAL A 76 -2.46 19.85 6.56
N VAL A 77 -2.59 20.55 5.43
CA VAL A 77 -2.05 20.11 4.14
C VAL A 77 -0.53 19.94 4.20
N ALA A 78 0.20 20.92 4.74
CA ALA A 78 1.65 20.83 4.85
C ALA A 78 2.07 19.69 5.79
N GLY A 79 1.42 19.55 6.95
CA GLY A 79 1.72 18.51 7.93
C GLY A 79 1.48 17.10 7.38
N THR A 80 0.35 16.85 6.71
CA THR A 80 0.07 15.53 6.12
C THR A 80 0.99 15.24 4.95
N THR A 81 1.30 16.23 4.12
CA THR A 81 2.26 16.10 3.01
C THR A 81 3.64 15.71 3.53
N ILE A 82 4.17 16.46 4.50
CA ILE A 82 5.48 16.18 5.11
C ILE A 82 5.46 14.81 5.79
N GLY A 83 4.40 14.49 6.54
CA GLY A 83 4.25 13.20 7.22
C GLY A 83 4.29 12.01 6.25
N MET A 84 3.55 12.08 5.14
CA MET A 84 3.57 11.04 4.11
C MET A 84 4.93 10.94 3.41
N LEU A 85 5.57 12.07 3.10
CA LEU A 85 6.92 12.07 2.53
C LEU A 85 7.92 11.42 3.48
N LEU A 86 7.86 11.73 4.77
CA LEU A 86 8.74 11.13 5.78
C LEU A 86 8.50 9.63 5.96
N ALA A 87 7.27 9.15 5.77
CA ALA A 87 6.97 7.72 5.79
C ALA A 87 7.48 7.00 4.53
N ASN A 88 7.26 7.58 3.35
CA ASN A 88 7.49 6.90 2.06
C ASN A 88 8.92 7.07 1.53
N VAL A 89 9.53 8.24 1.66
CA VAL A 89 10.88 8.52 1.11
C VAL A 89 11.94 7.56 1.65
N PRO A 90 12.02 7.28 2.97
CA PRO A 90 12.99 6.32 3.50
C PRO A 90 12.76 4.91 2.97
N VAL A 91 11.51 4.49 2.83
CA VAL A 91 11.13 3.16 2.30
C VAL A 91 11.56 3.03 0.84
N VAL A 92 11.27 4.03 0.00
CA VAL A 92 11.68 4.04 -1.41
C VAL A 92 13.20 4.08 -1.53
N TRP A 93 13.88 4.89 -0.72
CA TRP A 93 15.34 4.98 -0.73
C TRP A 93 16.03 3.68 -0.31
N LEU A 94 15.53 3.04 0.75
CA LEU A 94 15.98 1.70 1.17
C LEU A 94 15.69 0.67 0.07
N GLY A 95 14.49 0.69 -0.50
CA GLY A 95 14.10 -0.16 -1.62
C GLY A 95 15.05 -0.02 -2.79
N ALA A 96 15.35 1.20 -3.24
CA ALA A 96 16.27 1.46 -4.34
C ALA A 96 17.70 0.95 -4.08
N ARG A 97 18.20 1.08 -2.84
CA ARG A 97 19.54 0.56 -2.48
C ARG A 97 19.60 -0.94 -2.33
N PHE A 98 18.57 -1.58 -1.81
CA PHE A 98 18.57 -3.00 -1.48
C PHE A 98 17.86 -3.89 -2.51
N ALA A 99 17.16 -3.31 -3.48
CA ALA A 99 16.43 -4.05 -4.53
C ALA A 99 17.33 -5.04 -5.27
N GLN A 100 18.59 -4.69 -5.54
CA GLN A 100 19.51 -5.57 -6.26
C GLN A 100 19.98 -6.79 -5.44
N ARG A 101 19.84 -6.75 -4.11
CA ARG A 101 20.26 -7.84 -3.21
C ARG A 101 19.09 -8.61 -2.62
N LEU A 102 17.86 -8.25 -2.99
CA LEU A 102 16.65 -8.84 -2.42
C LEU A 102 16.19 -10.00 -3.32
N PRO A 103 16.39 -11.27 -2.91
CA PRO A 103 15.91 -12.38 -3.73
C PRO A 103 14.39 -12.34 -3.79
N LEU A 104 13.84 -12.19 -4.99
CA LEU A 104 12.39 -12.06 -5.24
C LEU A 104 11.57 -13.19 -4.58
N ARG A 105 12.16 -14.39 -4.48
CA ARG A 105 11.54 -15.52 -3.78
C ARG A 105 11.38 -15.30 -2.28
N ALA A 106 12.40 -14.75 -1.60
CA ALA A 106 12.32 -14.47 -0.18
C ALA A 106 11.36 -13.31 0.11
N ALA A 107 11.37 -12.27 -0.73
CA ALA A 107 10.41 -11.16 -0.63
C ALA A 107 8.97 -11.67 -0.72
N ARG A 108 8.70 -12.54 -1.70
CA ARG A 108 7.40 -13.13 -1.92
C ARG A 108 6.92 -13.99 -0.76
N LEU A 109 7.78 -14.92 -0.31
CA LEU A 109 7.46 -15.78 0.83
C LEU A 109 7.27 -14.98 2.11
N GLY A 110 8.10 -13.95 2.32
CA GLY A 110 7.97 -13.02 3.44
C GLY A 110 6.64 -12.25 3.41
N ALA A 111 6.27 -11.69 2.26
CA ALA A 111 5.00 -11.00 2.08
C ALA A 111 3.80 -11.93 2.29
N ALA A 112 3.79 -13.10 1.63
CA ALA A 112 2.72 -14.09 1.79
C ALA A 112 2.58 -14.54 3.25
N GLY A 113 3.69 -14.82 3.93
CA GLY A 113 3.72 -15.16 5.35
C GLY A 113 3.18 -14.05 6.25
N LEU A 114 3.55 -12.80 5.97
CA LEU A 114 3.05 -11.62 6.70
C LEU A 114 1.53 -11.46 6.52
N PHE A 115 1.02 -11.53 5.29
CA PHE A 115 -0.41 -11.43 5.01
C PHE A 115 -1.20 -12.58 5.67
N ALA A 116 -0.69 -13.81 5.62
CA ALA A 116 -1.31 -14.95 6.29
C ALA A 116 -1.32 -14.78 7.82
N ALA A 117 -0.20 -14.32 8.41
CA ALA A 117 -0.11 -14.06 9.84
C ALA A 117 -1.10 -12.97 10.30
N LEU A 118 -1.23 -11.89 9.52
CA LEU A 118 -2.22 -10.83 9.77
C LEU A 118 -3.65 -11.36 9.65
N GLY A 119 -3.95 -12.18 8.65
CA GLY A 119 -5.26 -12.83 8.50
C GLY A 119 -5.63 -13.69 9.71
N ILE A 120 -4.68 -14.50 10.20
CA ILE A 120 -4.87 -15.31 11.43
C ILE A 120 -5.07 -14.41 12.65
N TRP A 121 -4.25 -13.37 12.80
CA TRP A 121 -4.35 -12.45 13.93
C TRP A 121 -5.72 -11.77 14.01
N ILE A 122 -6.29 -11.40 12.87
CA ILE A 122 -7.62 -10.81 12.76
C ILE A 122 -8.74 -11.80 13.13
N LEU A 123 -8.54 -13.10 12.88
CA LEU A 123 -9.53 -14.13 13.28
C LEU A 123 -9.47 -14.48 14.77
N VAL A 124 -8.31 -14.35 15.40
CA VAL A 124 -8.08 -14.71 16.81
C VAL A 124 -8.44 -13.57 17.76
N ARG A 125 -8.39 -12.31 17.30
CA ARG A 125 -8.70 -11.12 18.08
C ARG A 125 -10.15 -10.67 17.91
#